data_AF-A0A7D4A4Z2-F1
#
_entry.id   AF-A0A7D4A4Z2-F1
#
_cell.length_a   1.000
_cell.length_b   1.000
_cell.length_c   1.000
_cell.angle_alpha   90.00
_cell.angle_beta   90.00
_cell.angle_gamma   90.00
#
_symmetry.space_group_name_H-M   'P 1'
#
loop_
_entity.id
_entity.type
_entity.pdbx_description
1 polymer ?
#
loop_
_entity_poly.entity_id
_entity_poly.type
_entity_poly.pdbx_seq_one_letter_code
_entity_poly.pdbx_strand_id
1 'polypeptide(L)'
;MCHDAAFLVVADGRGILHCNDARLTAAQARRAKHLAGGRLDLMALQTSGASWHPICYEYPAEEMAKVSMDKRVSKLRAAQRLVRQTQPELAVPFAGPPCFLDGEVDHLNWVLGQRDGAFCDPEVSTEWLREHLPRQRWDYFKPGDSVDLDTGEVVRDPVSAEFSFADDERPAYLKQYAEDRKELIEGVLAEYPVPGPDLFDRFVAHFEHLGTLSDYFLRQIAMMVRFEITGPNGGVWDVDFSPDGLAVGEASPDARPHYRITTAGRWLDSVLTGRMAWEDLLISFRLSLYRDPDVYNDYLVGLLKHANVPALNAVEAYETGRDESERITVEWAGGCYDIPRYCPHAGEDLSVGAVIRDGQVHCLAHNFAFDLATGACVNARAANLTSRRVS
;
A
#
# COMPACT_ATOMS: atom_id res chain seq x y z
N MET A 1 -11.53 2.09 0.62
CA MET A 1 -10.71 0.94 1.07
C MET A 1 -9.42 1.33 1.82
N CYS A 2 -9.35 2.48 2.51
CA CYS A 2 -8.37 2.74 3.58
C CYS A 2 -9.04 3.63 4.62
N HIS A 3 -9.16 3.15 5.86
CA HIS A 3 -9.74 3.90 7.00
C HIS A 3 -8.65 4.27 8.00
N ASP A 4 -7.55 4.83 7.48
CA ASP A 4 -6.47 5.33 8.33
C ASP A 4 -6.84 6.71 8.86
N ALA A 5 -6.38 7.01 10.08
CA ALA A 5 -6.62 8.30 10.72
C ALA A 5 -5.33 9.11 10.81
N ALA A 6 -5.44 10.41 10.51
CA ALA A 6 -4.46 11.40 10.93
C ALA A 6 -4.96 12.08 12.21
N PHE A 7 -4.04 12.46 13.08
CA PHE A 7 -4.35 13.12 14.33
C PHE A 7 -3.89 14.58 14.27
N LEU A 8 -4.84 15.50 14.43
CA LEU A 8 -4.55 16.91 14.65
C LEU A 8 -4.68 17.19 16.15
N VAL A 9 -3.58 17.62 16.78
CA VAL A 9 -3.55 18.06 18.17
C VAL A 9 -3.39 19.58 18.18
N VAL A 10 -4.35 20.27 18.82
CA VAL A 10 -4.31 21.72 19.01
C VAL A 10 -4.39 22.01 20.50
N ALA A 11 -3.34 22.60 21.06
CA ALA A 11 -3.24 22.94 22.48
C ALA A 11 -2.38 24.19 22.65
N ASP A 12 -2.80 25.12 23.52
CA ASP A 12 -2.06 26.35 23.84
C ASP A 12 -1.56 27.15 22.61
N GLY A 13 -2.40 27.21 21.57
CA GLY A 13 -2.08 27.90 20.32
C GLY A 13 -1.09 27.16 19.39
N ARG A 14 -0.70 25.93 19.75
CA ARG A 14 0.16 25.05 18.96
C ARG A 14 -0.65 24.07 18.13
N GLY A 15 -0.15 23.73 16.94
CA GLY A 15 -0.78 22.79 16.02
C GLY A 15 0.17 21.69 15.57
N ILE A 16 -0.14 20.44 15.90
CA ILE A 16 0.63 19.26 15.47
C ILE A 16 -0.26 18.36 14.62
N LEU A 17 0.17 18.06 13.40
CA LEU A 17 -0.52 17.12 12.52
C LEU A 17 0.32 15.85 12.35
N HIS A 18 -0.08 14.77 12.99
CA HIS A 18 0.53 13.45 12.81
C HIS A 18 -0.28 12.67 11.77
N CYS A 19 0.26 12.47 10.57
CA CYS A 19 -0.48 11.82 9.49
C CYS A 19 -0.67 10.31 9.71
N ASN A 20 0.10 9.69 10.61
CA ASN A 20 0.14 8.23 10.74
C ASN A 20 0.29 7.57 9.35
N ASP A 21 -0.44 6.50 9.08
CA ASP A 21 -0.52 5.85 7.76
C ASP A 21 -1.55 6.50 6.82
N ALA A 22 -2.22 7.57 7.25
CA ALA A 22 -3.30 8.19 6.49
C ALA A 22 -2.79 8.93 5.24
N ARG A 23 -3.37 8.55 4.10
CA ARG A 23 -3.17 9.25 2.83
C ARG A 23 -4.10 10.47 2.75
N LEU A 24 -3.72 11.52 3.47
CA LEU A 24 -4.48 12.77 3.43
C LEU A 24 -4.50 13.37 2.02
N THR A 25 -5.66 13.84 1.60
CA THR A 25 -5.76 14.70 0.42
C THR A 25 -5.20 16.08 0.73
N ALA A 26 -4.84 16.78 -0.34
CA ALA A 26 -4.51 18.20 -0.36
C ALA A 26 -5.50 19.06 0.46
N ALA A 27 -6.80 18.83 0.25
CA ALA A 27 -7.86 19.57 0.92
C ALA A 27 -7.96 19.23 2.41
N GLN A 28 -7.85 17.95 2.78
CA GLN A 28 -7.86 17.52 4.17
C GLN A 28 -6.68 18.10 4.97
N ALA A 29 -5.48 18.08 4.40
CA ALA A 29 -4.29 18.64 5.03
C ALA A 29 -4.39 20.17 5.23
N ARG A 30 -4.92 20.91 4.24
CA ARG A 30 -5.18 22.36 4.38
C ARG A 30 -6.27 22.66 5.41
N ARG A 31 -7.33 21.85 5.47
CA ARG A 31 -8.37 21.97 6.49
C ARG A 31 -7.79 21.77 7.89
N ALA A 32 -6.93 20.77 8.08
CA ALA A 32 -6.25 20.54 9.36
C ALA A 32 -5.41 21.77 9.78
N LYS A 33 -4.63 22.35 8.86
CA LYS A 33 -3.91 23.61 9.11
C LYS A 33 -4.83 24.76 9.49
N HIS A 34 -5.98 24.91 8.81
CA HIS A 34 -6.94 25.95 9.13
C HIS A 34 -7.53 25.78 10.54
N LEU A 35 -7.88 24.54 10.92
CA LEU A 35 -8.36 24.22 12.27
C LEU A 35 -7.32 24.48 13.36
N ALA A 36 -6.03 24.44 13.01
CA ALA A 36 -4.92 24.81 13.88
C ALA A 36 -4.59 26.33 13.88
N GLY A 37 -5.54 27.18 13.49
CA GLY A 37 -5.32 28.64 13.46
C GLY A 37 -4.44 29.11 12.28
N GLY A 38 -4.30 28.31 11.23
CA GLY A 38 -3.53 28.66 10.04
C GLY A 38 -2.04 28.35 10.14
N ARG A 39 -1.60 27.64 11.19
CA ARG A 39 -0.21 27.26 11.43
C ARG A 39 -0.12 25.80 11.88
N LEU A 40 0.92 25.11 11.43
CA LEU A 40 1.29 23.79 11.96
C LEU A 40 2.73 23.91 12.44
N ASP A 41 2.96 23.79 13.76
CA ASP A 41 4.30 23.80 14.33
C ASP A 41 5.05 22.52 13.93
N LEU A 42 4.34 21.40 13.82
CA LEU A 42 4.90 20.13 13.38
C LEU A 42 3.92 19.37 12.48
N MET A 43 4.44 18.78 11.41
CA MET A 43 3.72 17.82 10.58
C MET A 43 4.54 16.55 10.40
N ALA A 44 4.10 15.44 10.99
CA ALA A 44 4.72 14.13 10.81
C ALA A 44 4.07 13.39 9.64
N LEU A 45 4.88 12.87 8.70
CA LEU A 45 4.42 12.20 7.47
C LEU A 45 5.11 10.86 7.26
N GLN A 46 4.34 9.83 6.94
CA GLN A 46 4.90 8.54 6.58
C GLN A 46 5.66 8.64 5.25
N THR A 47 6.92 8.21 5.21
CA THR A 47 7.71 8.07 3.96
C THR A 47 8.04 6.62 3.61
N SER A 48 7.81 5.68 4.51
CA SER A 48 7.85 4.24 4.24
C SER A 48 6.53 3.57 4.60
N GLY A 49 5.91 2.85 3.66
CA GLY A 49 4.59 2.25 3.84
C GLY A 49 4.61 0.73 3.94
N ALA A 50 3.77 0.15 4.81
CA ALA A 50 3.57 -1.29 4.86
C ALA A 50 2.89 -1.78 3.56
N SER A 51 3.63 -2.52 2.73
CA SER A 51 3.10 -3.00 1.46
C SER A 51 3.97 -4.13 0.90
N TRP A 52 3.32 -5.23 0.53
CA TRP A 52 3.93 -6.41 -0.08
C TRP A 52 4.33 -6.23 -1.54
N HIS A 53 3.82 -5.21 -2.24
CA HIS A 53 4.24 -4.90 -3.62
C HIS A 53 5.42 -3.91 -3.62
N PRO A 54 6.52 -4.13 -4.35
CA PRO A 54 6.79 -5.29 -5.22
C PRO A 54 7.45 -6.47 -4.51
N ILE A 55 7.73 -6.35 -3.21
CA ILE A 55 8.58 -7.22 -2.37
C ILE A 55 8.27 -8.72 -2.51
N CYS A 56 6.99 -9.07 -2.50
CA CYS A 56 6.54 -10.46 -2.62
C CYS A 56 6.28 -10.87 -4.08
N TYR A 57 6.34 -9.95 -5.04
CA TYR A 57 6.06 -10.25 -6.43
C TYR A 57 7.30 -10.79 -7.15
N GLU A 58 7.07 -11.75 -8.03
CA GLU A 58 8.08 -12.32 -8.90
C GLU A 58 8.30 -11.41 -10.10
N TYR A 59 9.39 -10.65 -10.07
CA TYR A 59 9.84 -9.81 -11.19
C TYR A 59 11.25 -10.19 -11.61
N PRO A 60 11.60 -10.05 -12.91
CA PRO A 60 12.99 -9.98 -13.33
C PRO A 60 13.74 -8.90 -12.53
N ALA A 61 15.03 -9.13 -12.24
CA ALA A 61 15.80 -8.25 -11.35
C ALA A 61 15.79 -6.76 -11.75
N GLU A 62 15.89 -6.47 -13.05
CA GLU A 62 15.86 -5.09 -13.56
C GLU A 62 14.48 -4.44 -13.34
N GLU A 63 13.40 -5.20 -13.52
CA GLU A 63 12.04 -4.74 -13.30
C GLU A 63 11.76 -4.53 -11.81
N MET A 64 12.18 -5.47 -10.96
CA MET A 64 12.10 -5.34 -9.49
C MET A 64 12.78 -4.04 -9.02
N ALA A 65 13.99 -3.76 -9.49
CA ALA A 65 14.73 -2.55 -9.15
C ALA A 65 13.99 -1.29 -9.59
N LYS A 66 13.48 -1.27 -10.83
CA LYS A 66 12.70 -0.15 -11.37
C LYS A 66 11.43 0.11 -10.55
N VAL A 67 10.60 -0.92 -10.34
CA VAL A 67 9.32 -0.80 -9.62
C VAL A 67 9.55 -0.38 -8.16
N SER A 68 10.62 -0.90 -7.52
CA SER A 68 11.01 -0.51 -6.16
C SER A 68 11.39 0.97 -6.08
N MET A 69 12.21 1.45 -7.01
CA MET A 69 12.58 2.87 -7.08
C MET A 69 11.40 3.78 -7.40
N ASP A 70 10.53 3.38 -8.32
CA ASP A 70 9.31 4.12 -8.64
C ASP A 70 8.39 4.22 -7.41
N LYS A 71 8.24 3.13 -6.64
CA LYS A 71 7.48 3.12 -5.38
C LYS A 71 8.09 4.08 -4.35
N ARG A 72 9.40 4.00 -4.12
CA ARG A 72 10.14 4.88 -3.21
C ARG A 72 9.91 6.36 -3.57
N VAL A 73 10.20 6.73 -4.81
CA VAL A 73 10.10 8.12 -5.28
C VAL A 73 8.64 8.61 -5.27
N SER A 74 7.67 7.74 -5.60
CA SER A 74 6.26 8.09 -5.56
C SER A 74 5.81 8.48 -4.13
N LYS A 75 6.25 7.71 -3.12
CA LYS A 75 5.93 8.00 -1.71
C LYS A 75 6.58 9.29 -1.22
N LEU A 76 7.86 9.52 -1.53
CA LEU A 76 8.55 10.78 -1.18
C LEU A 76 7.93 12.00 -1.86
N ARG A 77 7.55 11.88 -3.14
CA ARG A 77 6.81 12.94 -3.86
C ARG A 77 5.43 13.19 -3.24
N ALA A 78 4.75 12.16 -2.72
CA ALA A 78 3.48 12.36 -2.01
C ALA A 78 3.66 13.20 -0.73
N ALA A 79 4.68 12.89 0.08
CA ALA A 79 5.02 13.68 1.27
C ALA A 79 5.41 15.12 0.89
N GLN A 80 6.27 15.28 -0.13
CA GLN A 80 6.67 16.58 -0.68
C GLN A 80 5.45 17.42 -1.08
N ARG A 81 4.48 16.83 -1.79
CA ARG A 81 3.27 17.54 -2.23
C ARG A 81 2.44 18.04 -1.05
N LEU A 82 2.23 17.22 -0.03
CA LEU A 82 1.47 17.61 1.16
C LEU A 82 2.16 18.77 1.90
N VAL A 83 3.45 18.65 2.16
CA VAL A 83 4.24 19.67 2.84
C VAL A 83 4.31 20.97 2.06
N ARG A 84 4.41 20.92 0.73
CA ARG A 84 4.37 22.12 -0.12
C ARG A 84 3.06 22.90 0.04
N GLN A 85 1.95 22.22 0.29
CA GLN A 85 0.63 22.86 0.43
C GLN A 85 0.35 23.35 1.84
N THR A 86 0.88 22.67 2.86
CA THR A 86 0.65 23.03 4.26
C THR A 86 1.75 23.92 4.84
N GLN A 87 2.98 23.87 4.33
CA GLN A 87 4.13 24.66 4.80
C GLN A 87 4.20 24.70 6.35
N PRO A 88 4.34 23.54 7.02
CA PRO A 88 4.51 23.49 8.47
C PRO A 88 5.84 24.12 8.88
N GLU A 89 5.97 24.56 10.12
CA GLU A 89 7.22 25.09 10.67
C GLU A 89 8.31 24.01 10.73
N LEU A 90 7.92 22.76 11.02
CA LEU A 90 8.76 21.58 10.96
C LEU A 90 8.02 20.41 10.29
N ALA A 91 8.61 19.85 9.24
CA ALA A 91 8.12 18.61 8.62
C ALA A 91 9.02 17.44 9.01
N VAL A 92 8.41 16.34 9.46
CA VAL A 92 9.12 15.17 9.99
C VAL A 92 8.70 13.92 9.22
N PRO A 93 9.52 13.43 8.25
CA PRO A 93 9.31 12.10 7.72
C PRO A 93 9.53 11.07 8.83
N PHE A 94 8.63 10.11 8.92
CA PHE A 94 8.72 8.99 9.85
C PHE A 94 8.21 7.71 9.19
N ALA A 95 8.13 6.67 10.01
CA ALA A 95 7.74 5.31 9.68
C ALA A 95 8.77 4.64 8.76
N GLY A 96 9.22 3.48 9.24
CA GLY A 96 10.23 2.68 8.59
C GLY A 96 11.68 3.02 8.97
N PRO A 97 12.62 2.25 8.38
CA PRO A 97 12.32 1.18 7.44
C PRO A 97 11.84 -0.08 8.19
N PRO A 98 11.02 -0.97 7.59
CA PRO A 98 10.63 -2.22 8.26
C PRO A 98 11.86 -3.10 8.51
N CYS A 99 11.74 -4.16 9.31
CA CYS A 99 12.79 -5.18 9.41
C CYS A 99 12.17 -6.56 9.43
N PHE A 100 12.87 -7.50 8.80
CA PHE A 100 12.46 -8.91 8.71
C PHE A 100 13.47 -9.74 9.49
N LEU A 101 13.09 -10.20 10.67
CA LEU A 101 14.01 -10.87 11.61
C LEU A 101 13.93 -12.39 11.56
N ASP A 102 12.81 -12.92 11.09
CA ASP A 102 12.60 -14.35 10.99
C ASP A 102 13.30 -14.94 9.76
N GLY A 103 13.87 -16.14 9.90
CA GLY A 103 14.68 -16.77 8.86
C GLY A 103 13.91 -17.16 7.59
N GLU A 104 12.58 -17.24 7.61
CA GLU A 104 11.81 -17.46 6.37
C GLU A 104 11.65 -16.17 5.55
N VAL A 105 11.85 -14.98 6.14
CA VAL A 105 11.60 -13.67 5.50
C VAL A 105 12.79 -12.69 5.57
N ASP A 106 13.88 -13.03 6.27
CA ASP A 106 15.06 -12.17 6.45
C ASP A 106 15.71 -11.72 5.12
N HIS A 107 15.62 -12.58 4.10
CA HIS A 107 16.09 -12.31 2.75
C HIS A 107 15.42 -11.07 2.15
N LEU A 108 14.22 -10.67 2.61
CA LEU A 108 13.51 -9.49 2.16
C LEU A 108 14.13 -8.17 2.64
N ASN A 109 15.10 -8.19 3.56
CA ASN A 109 15.77 -6.97 4.05
C ASN A 109 16.58 -6.22 2.96
N TRP A 110 16.72 -6.77 1.74
CA TRP A 110 17.27 -6.02 0.60
C TRP A 110 16.47 -4.73 0.32
N VAL A 111 15.17 -4.69 0.65
CA VAL A 111 14.30 -3.52 0.42
C VAL A 111 14.69 -2.28 1.23
N LEU A 112 15.59 -2.45 2.20
CA LEU A 112 16.10 -1.41 3.08
C LEU A 112 17.36 -0.74 2.53
N GLY A 113 17.91 -1.23 1.40
CA GLY A 113 19.09 -0.65 0.76
C GLY A 113 18.94 0.84 0.52
N GLN A 114 19.89 1.66 0.99
CA GLN A 114 19.75 3.12 0.92
C GLN A 114 19.70 3.61 -0.52
N ARG A 115 20.34 2.91 -1.46
CA ARG A 115 20.38 3.29 -2.88
C ARG A 115 19.21 2.75 -3.71
N ASP A 116 18.88 1.47 -3.57
CA ASP A 116 18.04 0.71 -4.50
C ASP A 116 16.84 0.01 -3.83
N GLY A 117 16.74 0.06 -2.51
CA GLY A 117 15.62 -0.48 -1.75
C GLY A 117 14.29 0.25 -2.03
N ALA A 118 13.18 -0.46 -1.87
CA ALA A 118 11.84 0.11 -2.03
C ALA A 118 11.44 1.05 -0.87
N PHE A 119 12.11 0.95 0.28
CA PHE A 119 11.81 1.71 1.49
C PHE A 119 12.95 2.63 1.88
N CYS A 120 12.62 3.80 2.39
CA CYS A 120 13.59 4.73 2.95
C CYS A 120 13.58 4.62 4.47
N ASP A 121 14.76 4.73 5.07
CA ASP A 121 14.87 5.16 6.45
C ASP A 121 14.56 6.68 6.57
N PRO A 122 14.37 7.20 7.80
CA PRO A 122 14.08 8.61 8.03
C PRO A 122 15.20 9.56 7.57
N GLU A 123 16.47 9.13 7.56
CA GLU A 123 17.61 9.96 7.16
C GLU A 123 17.61 10.18 5.64
N VAL A 124 17.54 9.08 4.87
CA VAL A 124 17.42 9.11 3.40
C VAL A 124 16.17 9.88 2.97
N SER A 125 15.04 9.67 3.66
CA SER A 125 13.81 10.41 3.40
C SER A 125 14.02 11.92 3.59
N THR A 126 14.67 12.31 4.67
CA THR A 126 14.91 13.72 5.03
C THR A 126 15.86 14.39 4.04
N GLU A 127 16.94 13.71 3.67
CA GLU A 127 17.91 14.21 2.68
C GLU A 127 17.23 14.49 1.34
N TRP A 128 16.53 13.50 0.79
CA TRP A 128 15.80 13.66 -0.47
C TRP A 128 14.79 14.81 -0.39
N LEU A 129 14.04 14.93 0.71
CA LEU A 129 13.03 15.98 0.88
C LEU A 129 13.65 17.38 1.01
N ARG A 130 14.82 17.52 1.66
CA ARG A 130 15.57 18.78 1.73
C ARG A 130 16.03 19.24 0.36
N GLU A 131 16.55 18.34 -0.47
CA GLU A 131 16.95 18.66 -1.84
C GLU A 131 15.76 19.18 -2.68
N HIS A 132 14.59 18.58 -2.49
CA HIS A 132 13.41 18.85 -3.31
C HIS A 132 12.49 19.96 -2.77
N LEU A 133 12.66 20.37 -1.50
CA LEU A 133 12.01 21.52 -0.86
C LEU A 133 13.00 22.23 0.10
N PRO A 134 14.03 22.92 -0.44
CA PRO A 134 15.16 23.44 0.36
C PRO A 134 14.80 24.59 1.31
N ARG A 135 13.65 25.24 1.11
CA ARG A 135 13.15 26.30 2.01
C ARG A 135 12.32 25.76 3.16
N GLN A 136 11.91 24.50 3.10
CA GLN A 136 11.17 23.86 4.17
C GLN A 136 12.15 23.36 5.23
N ARG A 137 11.83 23.58 6.50
CA ARG A 137 12.58 22.96 7.59
C ARG A 137 12.17 21.49 7.72
N TRP A 138 13.17 20.62 7.65
CA TRP A 138 13.00 19.17 7.77
C TRP A 138 13.87 18.64 8.89
N ASP A 139 13.35 17.66 9.62
CA ASP A 139 14.13 16.87 10.56
C ASP A 139 13.53 15.46 10.67
N TYR A 140 14.27 14.50 11.20
CA TYR A 140 13.78 13.17 11.55
C TYR A 140 14.01 12.91 13.03
N PHE A 141 13.29 11.95 13.60
CA PHE A 141 13.47 11.55 15.00
C PHE A 141 13.82 10.08 15.12
N LYS A 142 14.78 9.79 16.00
CA LYS A 142 15.09 8.45 16.48
C LYS A 142 14.45 8.21 17.86
N PRO A 143 14.31 6.96 18.32
CA PRO A 143 13.74 6.69 19.64
C PRO A 143 14.44 7.48 20.75
N GLY A 144 13.66 8.22 21.54
CA GLY A 144 14.15 9.07 22.63
C GLY A 144 14.40 10.55 22.26
N ASP A 145 14.47 10.89 20.97
CA ASP A 145 14.59 12.30 20.54
C ASP A 145 13.38 13.12 21.02
N SER A 146 13.62 14.41 21.30
CA SER A 146 12.56 15.35 21.69
C SER A 146 12.71 16.69 20.96
N VAL A 147 11.60 17.43 20.85
CA VAL A 147 11.57 18.75 20.22
C VAL A 147 10.85 19.75 21.14
N ASP A 148 11.45 20.91 21.31
CA ASP A 148 10.83 22.08 21.92
C ASP A 148 10.09 22.86 20.81
N LEU A 149 8.77 23.04 20.95
CA LEU A 149 7.96 23.74 19.94
C LEU A 149 8.02 25.28 20.06
N ASP A 150 8.52 25.81 21.17
CA ASP A 150 8.74 27.24 21.36
C ASP A 150 10.00 27.70 20.64
N THR A 151 11.10 26.97 20.83
CA THR A 151 12.41 27.30 20.24
C THR A 151 12.63 26.59 18.90
N GLY A 152 11.92 25.49 18.67
CA GLY A 152 12.18 24.58 17.59
C GLY A 152 13.40 23.69 17.81
N GLU A 153 14.07 23.73 18.97
CA GLU A 153 15.26 22.95 19.25
C GLU A 153 14.96 21.45 19.30
N VAL A 154 15.78 20.64 18.63
CA VAL A 154 15.69 19.17 18.66
C VAL A 154 16.82 18.64 19.51
N VAL A 155 16.49 17.96 20.61
CA VAL A 155 17.43 17.31 21.51
C VAL A 155 17.52 15.83 21.13
N ARG A 156 18.74 15.40 20.81
CA ARG A 156 19.01 14.01 20.43
C ARG A 156 19.19 13.13 21.65
N ASP A 157 18.59 11.94 21.62
CA ASP A 157 18.88 10.92 22.61
C ASP A 157 20.30 10.36 22.38
N PRO A 158 21.16 10.30 23.42
CA PRO A 158 22.55 9.90 23.25
C PRO A 158 22.72 8.44 22.81
N VAL A 159 21.77 7.55 23.13
CA VAL A 159 21.86 6.13 22.75
C VAL A 159 21.49 5.98 21.28
N SER A 160 20.34 6.52 20.87
CA SER A 160 19.90 6.40 19.48
C SER A 160 20.70 7.27 18.52
N ALA A 161 21.38 8.31 19.00
CA ALA A 161 22.32 9.11 18.21
C ALA A 161 23.54 8.30 17.71
N GLU A 162 23.94 7.25 18.42
CA GLU A 162 25.04 6.36 18.01
C GLU A 162 24.59 5.32 16.96
N PHE A 163 23.28 5.14 16.77
CA PHE A 163 22.74 4.18 15.81
C PHE A 163 22.80 4.72 14.37
N SER A 164 23.14 3.85 13.42
CA SER A 164 23.25 4.17 12.00
C SER A 164 22.40 3.22 11.14
N PHE A 165 21.70 3.79 10.16
CA PHE A 165 20.96 3.02 9.13
C PHE A 165 21.85 2.63 7.93
N ALA A 166 23.13 2.99 7.96
CA ALA A 166 24.05 2.79 6.85
C ALA A 166 24.09 1.32 6.38
N ASP A 167 24.18 1.14 5.06
CA ASP A 167 24.19 -0.18 4.43
C ASP A 167 25.27 -1.12 5.00
N ASP A 168 26.44 -0.59 5.37
CA ASP A 168 27.57 -1.37 5.90
C ASP A 168 27.36 -1.84 7.36
N GLU A 169 26.60 -1.09 8.16
CA GLU A 169 26.35 -1.39 9.59
C GLU A 169 25.09 -2.24 9.78
N ARG A 170 24.11 -2.09 8.88
CA ARG A 170 22.79 -2.72 8.98
C ARG A 170 22.80 -4.25 9.10
N PRO A 171 23.62 -5.03 8.36
CA PRO A 171 23.61 -6.48 8.45
C PRO A 171 23.96 -7.01 9.85
N ALA A 172 24.95 -6.40 10.51
CA ALA A 172 25.35 -6.78 11.87
C ALA A 172 24.23 -6.47 12.87
N TYR A 173 23.62 -5.29 12.75
CA TYR A 173 22.48 -4.89 13.57
C TYR A 173 21.27 -5.84 13.41
N LEU A 174 20.87 -6.14 12.17
CA LEU A 174 19.73 -7.03 11.91
C LEU A 174 19.96 -8.44 12.44
N LYS A 175 21.19 -8.96 12.33
CA LYS A 175 21.56 -10.26 12.90
C LYS A 175 21.42 -10.26 14.42
N GLN A 176 22.00 -9.27 15.11
CA GLN A 176 21.86 -9.14 16.55
C GLN A 176 20.40 -8.99 16.96
N TYR A 177 19.64 -8.18 16.22
CA TYR A 177 18.23 -7.95 16.53
C TYR A 177 17.38 -9.22 16.33
N ALA A 178 17.70 -10.04 15.33
CA ALA A 178 17.07 -11.35 15.13
C ALA A 178 17.42 -12.33 16.28
N GLU A 179 18.66 -12.33 16.75
CA GLU A 179 19.09 -13.13 17.91
C GLU A 179 18.34 -12.71 19.19
N ASP A 180 18.24 -11.41 19.46
CA ASP A 180 17.53 -10.85 20.63
C ASP A 180 16.03 -11.17 20.62
N ARG A 181 15.44 -11.35 19.43
CA ARG A 181 14.01 -11.63 19.23
C ARG A 181 13.69 -13.09 18.98
N LYS A 182 14.70 -13.96 18.91
CA LYS A 182 14.56 -15.36 18.47
C LYS A 182 13.47 -16.12 19.22
N GLU A 183 13.49 -16.11 20.55
CA GLU A 183 12.52 -16.86 21.37
C GLU A 183 11.08 -16.37 21.16
N LEU A 184 10.89 -15.06 20.98
CA LEU A 184 9.58 -14.47 20.71
C LEU A 184 9.06 -14.90 19.33
N ILE A 185 9.94 -14.89 18.32
CA ILE A 185 9.61 -15.31 16.96
C ILE A 185 9.26 -16.79 16.95
N GLU A 186 10.10 -17.66 17.54
CA GLU A 186 9.85 -19.10 17.63
C GLU A 186 8.55 -19.41 18.38
N GLY A 187 8.25 -18.67 19.44
CA GLY A 187 6.99 -18.77 20.17
C GLY A 187 5.78 -18.47 19.30
N VAL A 188 5.81 -17.38 18.52
CA VAL A 188 4.73 -17.05 17.58
C VAL A 188 4.62 -18.10 16.48
N LEU A 189 5.73 -18.54 15.88
CA LEU A 189 5.73 -19.56 14.82
C LEU A 189 5.16 -20.91 15.29
N ALA A 190 5.38 -21.28 16.55
CA ALA A 190 4.86 -22.51 17.13
C ALA A 190 3.32 -22.55 17.20
N GLU A 191 2.66 -21.39 17.14
CA GLU A 191 1.20 -21.31 17.07
C GLU A 191 0.65 -21.75 15.71
N TYR A 192 1.48 -21.93 14.68
CA TYR A 192 1.09 -22.24 13.29
C TYR A 192 1.53 -23.65 12.88
N PRO A 193 0.79 -24.71 13.28
CA PRO A 193 1.19 -26.08 13.03
C PRO A 193 1.07 -26.48 11.55
N VAL A 194 1.70 -27.61 11.23
CA VAL A 194 1.50 -28.27 9.93
C VAL A 194 0.03 -28.68 9.78
N PRO A 195 -0.61 -28.40 8.63
CA PRO A 195 -2.02 -28.72 8.42
C PRO A 195 -2.26 -30.23 8.28
N GLY A 196 -3.50 -30.65 8.54
CA GLY A 196 -3.98 -32.03 8.30
C GLY A 196 -4.20 -32.37 6.81
N PRO A 197 -4.51 -33.64 6.49
CA PRO A 197 -4.74 -34.09 5.12
C PRO A 197 -6.00 -33.51 4.46
N ASP A 198 -6.88 -32.89 5.24
CA ASP A 198 -8.13 -32.26 4.83
C ASP A 198 -7.96 -30.77 4.44
N LEU A 199 -6.72 -30.30 4.27
CA LEU A 199 -6.41 -28.92 3.89
C LEU A 199 -7.09 -28.51 2.57
N PHE A 200 -7.09 -29.41 1.58
CA PHE A 200 -7.74 -29.14 0.30
C PHE A 200 -9.26 -29.03 0.44
N ASP A 201 -9.89 -29.89 1.23
CA ASP A 201 -11.34 -29.83 1.48
C ASP A 201 -11.73 -28.51 2.16
N ARG A 202 -10.92 -28.04 3.13
CA ARG A 202 -11.10 -26.71 3.74
C ARG A 202 -10.93 -25.58 2.74
N PHE A 203 -9.95 -25.69 1.85
CA PHE A 203 -9.70 -24.71 0.81
C PHE A 203 -10.89 -24.57 -0.14
N VAL A 204 -11.44 -25.70 -0.61
CA VAL A 204 -12.65 -25.73 -1.46
C VAL A 204 -13.82 -25.06 -0.73
N ALA A 205 -14.13 -25.50 0.50
CA ALA A 205 -15.24 -24.96 1.27
C ALA A 205 -15.11 -23.45 1.53
N HIS A 206 -13.89 -22.98 1.80
CA HIS A 206 -13.61 -21.56 2.03
C HIS A 206 -13.89 -20.72 0.78
N PHE A 207 -13.39 -21.13 -0.38
CA PHE A 207 -13.59 -20.38 -1.62
C PHE A 207 -15.01 -20.49 -2.17
N GLU A 208 -15.68 -21.63 -2.01
CA GLU A 208 -17.12 -21.75 -2.27
C GLU A 208 -17.91 -20.74 -1.42
N HIS A 209 -17.57 -20.60 -0.14
CA HIS A 209 -18.18 -19.58 0.72
C HIS A 209 -17.87 -18.15 0.23
N LEU A 210 -16.61 -17.83 -0.09
CA LEU A 210 -16.25 -16.51 -0.65
C LEU A 210 -17.03 -16.19 -1.92
N GLY A 211 -17.27 -17.19 -2.77
CA GLY A 211 -18.08 -17.09 -3.98
C GLY A 211 -19.53 -16.67 -3.73
N THR A 212 -20.06 -16.85 -2.52
CA THR A 212 -21.42 -16.44 -2.17
C THR A 212 -21.54 -15.01 -1.65
N LEU A 213 -20.41 -14.32 -1.40
CA LEU A 213 -20.44 -13.06 -0.66
C LEU A 213 -20.86 -11.84 -1.51
N SER A 214 -20.49 -11.79 -2.79
CA SER A 214 -20.84 -10.67 -3.68
C SER A 214 -20.63 -10.99 -5.17
N ASP A 215 -21.74 -11.04 -5.92
CA ASP A 215 -21.70 -11.18 -7.38
C ASP A 215 -21.00 -9.99 -8.06
N TYR A 216 -21.07 -8.80 -7.45
CA TYR A 216 -20.41 -7.59 -7.95
C TYR A 216 -18.89 -7.78 -8.00
N PHE A 217 -18.29 -8.29 -6.93
CA PHE A 217 -16.86 -8.57 -6.89
C PHE A 217 -16.47 -9.67 -7.87
N LEU A 218 -17.21 -10.79 -7.93
CA LEU A 218 -16.89 -11.90 -8.85
C LEU A 218 -16.79 -11.46 -10.31
N ARG A 219 -17.77 -10.66 -10.78
CA ARG A 219 -17.78 -10.09 -12.14
C ARG A 219 -16.56 -9.22 -12.44
N GLN A 220 -16.05 -8.50 -11.44
CA GLN A 220 -14.91 -7.59 -11.59
C GLN A 220 -13.56 -8.31 -11.43
N ILE A 221 -13.53 -9.45 -10.73
CA ILE A 221 -12.34 -10.29 -10.66
C ILE A 221 -12.13 -10.96 -12.01
N ALA A 222 -13.08 -11.77 -12.50
CA ALA A 222 -13.03 -12.44 -13.81
C ALA A 222 -11.63 -12.99 -14.16
N MET A 223 -11.04 -13.81 -13.28
CA MET A 223 -9.66 -14.29 -13.35
C MET A 223 -9.54 -15.68 -12.74
N MET A 224 -8.63 -16.47 -13.30
CA MET A 224 -8.14 -17.70 -12.68
C MET A 224 -6.96 -17.38 -11.75
N VAL A 225 -7.11 -17.72 -10.48
CA VAL A 225 -6.09 -17.57 -9.44
C VAL A 225 -5.56 -18.94 -9.03
N ARG A 226 -4.26 -19.15 -9.20
CA ARG A 226 -3.57 -20.39 -8.80
C ARG A 226 -2.96 -20.26 -7.42
N PHE A 227 -3.18 -21.26 -6.59
CA PHE A 227 -2.59 -21.40 -5.27
C PHE A 227 -1.57 -22.53 -5.31
N GLU A 228 -0.30 -22.20 -5.09
CA GLU A 228 0.78 -23.18 -4.94
C GLU A 228 1.12 -23.32 -3.46
N ILE A 229 0.59 -24.38 -2.85
CA ILE A 229 0.67 -24.60 -1.42
C ILE A 229 1.83 -25.55 -1.14
N THR A 230 2.85 -25.05 -0.45
CA THR A 230 4.08 -25.80 -0.17
C THR A 230 4.02 -26.50 1.20
N GLY A 231 4.86 -27.52 1.38
CA GLY A 231 4.93 -28.30 2.61
C GLY A 231 3.92 -29.45 2.69
N PRO A 232 3.77 -30.09 3.86
CA PRO A 232 2.91 -31.26 4.01
C PRO A 232 1.45 -30.94 3.71
N ASN A 233 0.77 -31.86 3.00
CA ASN A 233 -0.62 -31.73 2.55
C ASN A 233 -0.89 -30.53 1.61
N GLY A 234 0.16 -29.89 1.10
CA GLY A 234 0.08 -28.89 0.05
C GLY A 234 -0.19 -29.48 -1.32
N GLY A 235 -0.46 -28.62 -2.29
CA GLY A 235 -0.81 -28.97 -3.67
C GLY A 235 -0.90 -27.72 -4.54
N VAL A 236 -1.27 -27.91 -5.80
CA VAL A 236 -1.53 -26.81 -6.73
C VAL A 236 -3.01 -26.79 -7.04
N TRP A 237 -3.68 -25.69 -6.70
CA TRP A 237 -5.14 -25.56 -6.76
C TRP A 237 -5.52 -24.29 -7.52
N ASP A 238 -6.58 -24.37 -8.31
CA ASP A 238 -7.09 -23.24 -9.07
C ASP A 238 -8.44 -22.79 -8.50
N VAL A 239 -8.62 -21.47 -8.44
CA VAL A 239 -9.90 -20.80 -8.20
C VAL A 239 -10.22 -19.97 -9.43
N ASP A 240 -11.25 -20.37 -10.17
CA ASP A 240 -11.74 -19.63 -11.33
C ASP A 240 -12.88 -18.71 -10.91
N PHE A 241 -12.62 -17.41 -10.87
CA PHE A 241 -13.62 -16.38 -10.59
C PHE A 241 -14.26 -15.96 -11.91
N SER A 242 -15.57 -16.16 -12.05
CA SER A 242 -16.33 -15.80 -13.24
C SER A 242 -17.60 -15.00 -12.92
N PRO A 243 -18.21 -14.34 -13.91
CA PRO A 243 -19.53 -13.71 -13.75
C PRO A 243 -20.65 -14.66 -13.32
N ASP A 244 -20.53 -15.95 -13.64
CA ASP A 244 -21.56 -16.97 -13.38
C ASP A 244 -21.35 -17.68 -12.02
N GLY A 245 -20.28 -17.34 -11.31
CA GLY A 245 -19.90 -17.93 -10.03
C GLY A 245 -18.42 -18.26 -9.96
N LEU A 246 -18.07 -19.07 -8.98
CA LEU A 246 -16.71 -19.47 -8.69
C LEU A 246 -16.59 -21.00 -8.76
N ALA A 247 -15.51 -21.49 -9.35
CA ALA A 247 -15.14 -22.90 -9.37
C ALA A 247 -13.79 -23.12 -8.69
N VAL A 248 -13.68 -24.17 -7.88
CA VAL A 248 -12.45 -24.53 -7.16
C VAL A 248 -12.08 -25.97 -7.49
N GLY A 249 -10.79 -26.24 -7.67
CA GLY A 249 -10.32 -27.61 -7.88
C GLY A 249 -8.81 -27.73 -7.87
N GLU A 250 -8.33 -28.95 -8.07
CA GLU A 250 -6.92 -29.17 -8.40
C GLU A 250 -6.58 -28.49 -9.72
N ALA A 251 -5.38 -27.91 -9.78
CA ALA A 251 -4.95 -27.16 -10.93
C ALA A 251 -4.76 -28.06 -12.16
N SER A 252 -5.21 -27.56 -13.31
CA SER A 252 -4.94 -28.23 -14.60
C SER A 252 -3.54 -27.88 -15.10
N PRO A 253 -2.74 -28.87 -15.56
CA PRO A 253 -1.41 -28.62 -16.14
C PRO A 253 -1.44 -27.66 -17.35
N ASP A 254 -2.53 -27.67 -18.11
CA ASP A 254 -2.68 -26.87 -19.34
C ASP A 254 -3.22 -25.46 -19.08
N ALA A 255 -3.73 -25.20 -17.87
CA ALA A 255 -4.29 -23.91 -17.51
C ALA A 255 -3.18 -22.91 -17.14
N ARG A 256 -3.28 -21.70 -17.72
CA ARG A 256 -2.42 -20.56 -17.37
C ARG A 256 -3.18 -19.63 -16.43
N PRO A 257 -2.70 -19.44 -15.18
CA PRO A 257 -3.37 -18.54 -14.25
C PRO A 257 -3.05 -17.08 -14.58
N HIS A 258 -4.01 -16.21 -14.28
CA HIS A 258 -3.81 -14.76 -14.36
C HIS A 258 -3.06 -14.22 -13.14
N TYR A 259 -3.21 -14.93 -12.02
CA TYR A 259 -2.62 -14.58 -10.74
C TYR A 259 -2.18 -15.85 -10.03
N ARG A 260 -1.05 -15.82 -9.34
CA ARG A 260 -0.58 -16.95 -8.55
C ARG A 260 -0.15 -16.50 -7.16
N ILE A 261 -0.54 -17.26 -6.15
CA ILE A 261 -0.19 -17.09 -4.73
C ILE A 261 0.53 -18.36 -4.29
N THR A 262 1.80 -18.24 -3.94
CA THR A 262 2.60 -19.34 -3.39
C THR A 262 2.81 -19.10 -1.90
N THR A 263 2.42 -20.05 -1.04
CA THR A 263 2.63 -19.95 0.41
C THR A 263 2.70 -21.34 1.06
N ALA A 264 3.23 -21.45 2.28
CA ALA A 264 3.25 -22.71 3.00
C ALA A 264 1.86 -23.07 3.55
N GLY A 265 1.52 -24.36 3.54
CA GLY A 265 0.21 -24.85 3.99
C GLY A 265 -0.18 -24.41 5.40
N ARG A 266 0.78 -24.25 6.32
CA ARG A 266 0.53 -23.76 7.69
C ARG A 266 -0.05 -22.34 7.74
N TRP A 267 0.37 -21.49 6.80
CA TRP A 267 -0.07 -20.10 6.72
C TRP A 267 -1.47 -20.02 6.11
N LEU A 268 -1.69 -20.76 5.01
CA LEU A 268 -3.01 -20.88 4.41
C LEU A 268 -4.02 -21.49 5.38
N ASP A 269 -3.69 -22.59 6.05
CA ASP A 269 -4.61 -23.27 6.99
C ASP A 269 -5.08 -22.35 8.12
N SER A 270 -4.21 -21.44 8.57
CA SER A 270 -4.58 -20.44 9.57
C SER A 270 -5.58 -19.41 9.05
N VAL A 271 -5.54 -19.11 7.75
CA VAL A 271 -6.58 -18.32 7.08
C VAL A 271 -7.88 -19.11 6.97
N LEU A 272 -7.80 -20.35 6.50
CA LEU A 272 -8.98 -21.22 6.29
C LEU A 272 -9.72 -21.56 7.60
N THR A 273 -9.01 -21.55 8.73
CA THR A 273 -9.58 -21.80 10.07
C THR A 273 -10.00 -20.52 10.80
N GLY A 274 -9.83 -19.35 10.17
CA GLY A 274 -10.20 -18.05 10.75
C GLY A 274 -9.27 -17.55 11.86
N ARG A 275 -8.10 -18.18 12.05
CA ARG A 275 -7.07 -17.71 13.00
C ARG A 275 -6.34 -16.46 12.47
N MET A 276 -6.21 -16.34 11.16
CA MET A 276 -5.50 -15.28 10.46
C MET A 276 -6.42 -14.69 9.38
N ALA A 277 -6.45 -13.38 9.19
CA ALA A 277 -7.12 -12.79 8.03
C ALA A 277 -6.25 -12.94 6.77
N TRP A 278 -6.84 -12.87 5.57
CA TRP A 278 -6.05 -12.79 4.34
C TRP A 278 -5.12 -11.59 4.32
N GLU A 279 -5.54 -10.46 4.92
CA GLU A 279 -4.67 -9.29 5.06
C GLU A 279 -3.42 -9.60 5.86
N ASP A 280 -3.56 -10.28 7.00
CA ASP A 280 -2.44 -10.68 7.87
C ASP A 280 -1.46 -11.59 7.10
N LEU A 281 -1.97 -12.52 6.28
CA LEU A 281 -1.12 -13.34 5.42
C LEU A 281 -0.37 -12.49 4.37
N LEU A 282 -1.05 -11.54 3.71
CA LEU A 282 -0.43 -10.63 2.74
C LEU A 282 0.64 -9.73 3.38
N ILE A 283 0.42 -9.22 4.59
CA ILE A 283 1.38 -8.38 5.32
C ILE A 283 2.36 -9.17 6.20
N SER A 284 2.26 -10.50 6.25
CA SER A 284 3.29 -11.37 6.84
C SER A 284 4.52 -11.50 5.94
N PHE A 285 4.37 -11.20 4.65
CA PHE A 285 5.37 -11.39 3.60
C PHE A 285 5.81 -12.86 3.40
N ARG A 286 5.06 -13.82 3.95
CA ARG A 286 5.32 -15.27 3.86
C ARG A 286 4.70 -15.92 2.62
N LEU A 287 4.73 -15.18 1.53
CA LEU A 287 4.15 -15.59 0.27
C LEU A 287 4.90 -14.98 -0.90
N SER A 288 4.74 -15.61 -2.05
CA SER A 288 5.18 -15.08 -3.33
C SER A 288 3.97 -14.90 -4.25
N LEU A 289 4.01 -13.85 -5.06
CA LEU A 289 2.92 -13.42 -5.93
C LEU A 289 3.41 -13.33 -7.36
N TYR A 290 2.57 -13.75 -8.29
CA TYR A 290 2.78 -13.56 -9.70
C TYR A 290 1.48 -13.11 -10.36
N ARG A 291 1.58 -12.33 -11.43
CA ARG A 291 0.43 -11.96 -12.25
C ARG A 291 0.84 -11.75 -13.71
N ASP A 292 -0.03 -12.18 -14.62
CA ASP A 292 0.11 -11.98 -16.06
C ASP A 292 -1.28 -11.85 -16.71
N PRO A 293 -1.61 -10.70 -17.32
CA PRO A 293 -0.79 -9.49 -17.41
C PRO A 293 -0.56 -8.82 -16.05
N ASP A 294 0.47 -7.97 -15.95
CA ASP A 294 0.82 -7.21 -14.74
C ASP A 294 -0.19 -6.08 -14.43
N VAL A 295 -1.46 -6.45 -14.24
CA VAL A 295 -2.57 -5.53 -13.98
C VAL A 295 -3.11 -5.79 -12.59
N TYR A 296 -3.06 -4.76 -11.75
CA TYR A 296 -3.59 -4.85 -10.39
C TYR A 296 -5.12 -4.91 -10.38
N ASN A 297 -5.68 -5.87 -9.63
CA ASN A 297 -7.12 -6.05 -9.47
C ASN A 297 -7.52 -5.86 -8.01
N ASP A 298 -8.06 -4.66 -7.70
CA ASP A 298 -8.51 -4.31 -6.35
C ASP A 298 -9.67 -5.18 -5.85
N TYR A 299 -10.47 -5.76 -6.74
CA TYR A 299 -11.60 -6.60 -6.34
C TYR A 299 -11.12 -7.96 -5.84
N LEU A 300 -10.05 -8.53 -6.40
CA LEU A 300 -9.48 -9.78 -5.88
C LEU A 300 -8.93 -9.55 -4.46
N VAL A 301 -8.10 -8.53 -4.30
CA VAL A 301 -7.52 -8.19 -2.99
C VAL A 301 -8.61 -7.78 -2.01
N GLY A 302 -9.60 -6.99 -2.44
CA GLY A 302 -10.72 -6.53 -1.63
C GLY A 302 -11.61 -7.68 -1.16
N LEU A 303 -11.92 -8.65 -2.03
CA LEU A 303 -12.69 -9.84 -1.67
C LEU A 303 -11.97 -10.66 -0.59
N LEU A 304 -10.67 -10.92 -0.79
CA LEU A 304 -9.84 -11.68 0.17
C LEU A 304 -9.71 -10.93 1.50
N LYS A 305 -9.33 -9.64 1.44
CA LYS A 305 -9.08 -8.79 2.61
C LYS A 305 -10.31 -8.62 3.48
N HIS A 306 -11.47 -8.34 2.88
CA HIS A 306 -12.66 -8.06 3.65
C HIS A 306 -13.41 -9.33 4.03
N ALA A 307 -13.53 -10.30 3.11
CA ALA A 307 -14.23 -11.59 3.31
C ALA A 307 -15.52 -11.47 4.15
N ASN A 308 -16.28 -10.38 3.97
CA ASN A 308 -17.38 -9.97 4.85
C ASN A 308 -18.45 -9.24 4.05
N VAL A 309 -19.69 -9.76 4.08
CA VAL A 309 -20.81 -9.24 3.29
C VAL A 309 -21.09 -7.74 3.53
N PRO A 310 -21.27 -7.24 4.77
CA PRO A 310 -21.43 -5.81 5.02
C PRO A 310 -20.34 -4.92 4.39
N ALA A 311 -19.07 -5.32 4.49
CA ALA A 311 -17.97 -4.55 3.93
C ALA A 311 -18.00 -4.52 2.39
N LEU A 312 -18.25 -5.66 1.75
CA LEU A 312 -18.35 -5.74 0.29
C LEU A 312 -19.56 -4.96 -0.23
N ASN A 313 -20.71 -5.05 0.44
CA ASN A 313 -21.91 -4.27 0.11
C ASN A 313 -21.68 -2.77 0.27
N ALA A 314 -20.91 -2.34 1.27
CA ALA A 314 -20.57 -0.92 1.44
C ALA A 314 -19.69 -0.41 0.28
N VAL A 315 -18.76 -1.23 -0.21
CA VAL A 315 -17.96 -0.90 -1.40
C VAL A 315 -18.86 -0.82 -2.63
N GLU A 316 -19.70 -1.84 -2.89
CA GLU A 316 -20.61 -1.83 -4.03
C GLU A 316 -21.57 -0.63 -4.00
N ALA A 317 -22.19 -0.34 -2.86
CA ALA A 317 -23.09 0.80 -2.70
C ALA A 317 -22.37 2.13 -2.90
N TYR A 318 -21.14 2.26 -2.40
CA TYR A 318 -20.32 3.45 -2.67
C TYR A 318 -20.01 3.56 -4.16
N GLU A 319 -19.56 2.49 -4.80
CA GLU A 319 -19.09 2.55 -6.17
C GLU A 319 -20.21 2.79 -7.18
N THR A 320 -21.37 2.16 -6.97
CA THR A 320 -22.55 2.22 -7.86
C THR A 320 -23.49 3.39 -7.54
N GLY A 321 -23.39 3.98 -6.35
CA GLY A 321 -24.21 5.10 -5.90
C GLY A 321 -23.60 6.49 -6.11
N ARG A 322 -22.44 6.58 -6.80
CA ARG A 322 -21.74 7.85 -7.03
C ARG A 322 -22.49 8.76 -8.00
N ASP A 323 -22.48 10.06 -7.69
CA ASP A 323 -22.89 11.09 -8.65
C ASP A 323 -21.73 11.38 -9.62
N GLU A 324 -21.89 10.95 -10.85
CA GLU A 324 -20.93 11.16 -11.94
C GLU A 324 -21.30 12.34 -12.86
N SER A 325 -22.33 13.11 -12.49
CA SER A 325 -22.84 14.20 -13.33
C SER A 325 -21.95 15.43 -13.33
N GLU A 326 -21.17 15.65 -12.26
CA GLU A 326 -20.25 16.77 -12.18
C GLU A 326 -18.99 16.50 -13.00
N ARG A 327 -18.69 17.42 -13.92
CA ARG A 327 -17.60 17.29 -14.89
C ARG A 327 -16.76 18.55 -14.93
N ILE A 328 -15.48 18.39 -15.25
CA ILE A 328 -14.47 19.44 -15.36
C ILE A 328 -13.76 19.33 -16.71
N THR A 329 -13.19 20.44 -17.16
CA THR A 329 -12.33 20.45 -18.35
C THR A 329 -10.87 20.45 -17.93
N VAL A 330 -10.07 19.60 -18.58
CA VAL A 330 -8.61 19.57 -18.45
C VAL A 330 -7.96 19.73 -19.82
N GLU A 331 -6.78 20.35 -19.84
CA GLU A 331 -6.06 20.65 -21.07
C GLU A 331 -4.80 19.79 -21.19
N TRP A 332 -4.56 19.27 -22.39
CA TRP A 332 -3.31 18.57 -22.72
C TRP A 332 -2.94 18.73 -24.19
N ALA A 333 -1.69 19.12 -24.44
CA ALA A 333 -1.12 19.25 -25.80
C ALA A 333 -2.01 20.05 -26.78
N GLY A 334 -2.67 21.10 -26.28
CA GLY A 334 -3.57 21.95 -27.07
C GLY A 334 -4.97 21.37 -27.33
N GLY A 335 -5.28 20.18 -26.80
CA GLY A 335 -6.63 19.63 -26.76
C GLY A 335 -7.30 19.87 -25.41
N CYS A 336 -8.63 19.97 -25.41
CA CYS A 336 -9.45 20.06 -24.21
C CYS A 336 -10.24 18.77 -24.03
N TYR A 337 -10.25 18.27 -22.81
CA TYR A 337 -10.93 17.03 -22.44
C TYR A 337 -11.93 17.30 -21.32
N ASP A 338 -13.15 16.87 -21.52
CA ASP A 338 -14.22 16.84 -20.53
C ASP A 338 -14.15 15.50 -19.79
N ILE A 339 -13.93 15.56 -18.48
CA ILE A 339 -13.81 14.40 -17.59
C ILE A 339 -14.72 14.56 -16.36
N PRO A 340 -15.17 13.48 -15.72
CA PRO A 340 -15.80 13.56 -14.40
C PRO A 340 -14.89 14.27 -13.41
N ARG A 341 -15.48 15.06 -12.51
CA ARG A 341 -14.75 15.70 -11.42
C ARG A 341 -14.17 14.67 -10.45
N TYR A 342 -14.89 13.58 -10.21
CA TYR A 342 -14.51 12.57 -9.22
C TYR A 342 -13.92 11.33 -9.87
N CYS A 343 -12.81 10.84 -9.29
CA CYS A 343 -12.09 9.67 -9.78
C CYS A 343 -12.99 8.40 -9.69
N PRO A 344 -13.10 7.62 -10.77
CA PRO A 344 -13.97 6.43 -10.80
C PRO A 344 -13.45 5.29 -9.90
N HIS A 345 -12.20 5.34 -9.44
CA HIS A 345 -11.68 4.40 -8.45
C HIS A 345 -12.33 4.64 -7.08
N ALA A 346 -11.92 5.69 -6.35
CA ALA A 346 -12.38 5.92 -4.98
C ALA A 346 -12.91 7.35 -4.73
N GLY A 347 -13.29 8.09 -5.77
CA GLY A 347 -13.99 9.37 -5.64
C GLY A 347 -13.11 10.57 -5.30
N GLU A 348 -11.79 10.50 -5.51
CA GLU A 348 -10.91 11.66 -5.36
C GLU A 348 -11.34 12.80 -6.29
N ASP A 349 -11.41 14.02 -5.78
CA ASP A 349 -11.71 15.22 -6.57
C ASP A 349 -10.53 15.57 -7.49
N LEU A 350 -10.64 15.22 -8.77
CA LEU A 350 -9.60 15.41 -9.79
C LEU A 350 -9.36 16.89 -10.13
N SER A 351 -10.26 17.81 -9.75
CA SER A 351 -10.04 19.26 -9.96
C SER A 351 -8.90 19.81 -9.10
N VAL A 352 -8.60 19.12 -7.98
CA VAL A 352 -7.56 19.53 -7.02
C VAL A 352 -6.55 18.41 -6.73
N GLY A 353 -6.97 17.16 -6.92
CA GLY A 353 -6.25 15.95 -6.58
C GLY A 353 -5.69 15.22 -7.80
N ALA A 354 -5.50 15.89 -8.93
CA ALA A 354 -4.90 15.28 -10.13
C ALA A 354 -3.77 16.13 -10.73
N VAL A 355 -2.93 15.47 -11.53
CA VAL A 355 -2.00 16.13 -12.46
C VAL A 355 -2.18 15.54 -13.86
N ILE A 356 -2.07 16.41 -14.88
CA ILE A 356 -2.12 16.01 -16.27
C ILE A 356 -0.69 15.96 -16.82
N ARG A 357 -0.30 14.82 -17.38
CA ARG A 357 0.98 14.64 -18.09
C ARG A 357 0.88 13.47 -19.04
N ASP A 358 1.67 13.50 -20.11
CA ASP A 358 1.83 12.39 -21.06
C ASP A 358 0.49 11.86 -21.64
N GLY A 359 -0.50 12.75 -21.80
CA GLY A 359 -1.84 12.38 -22.27
C GLY A 359 -2.69 11.67 -21.22
N GLN A 360 -2.31 11.72 -19.95
CA GLN A 360 -2.97 11.00 -18.86
C GLN A 360 -3.37 11.93 -17.71
N VAL A 361 -4.49 11.61 -17.08
CA VAL A 361 -4.88 12.14 -15.77
C VAL A 361 -4.33 11.20 -14.70
N HIS A 362 -3.47 11.72 -13.82
CA HIS A 362 -2.96 10.98 -12.67
C HIS A 362 -3.67 11.44 -11.39
N CYS A 363 -4.50 10.56 -10.83
CA CYS A 363 -5.10 10.76 -9.51
C CYS A 363 -4.00 10.70 -8.44
N LEU A 364 -3.82 11.78 -7.68
CA LEU A 364 -2.75 11.92 -6.70
C LEU A 364 -3.01 11.18 -5.39
N ALA A 365 -4.27 10.84 -5.09
CA ALA A 365 -4.62 10.10 -3.88
C ALA A 365 -4.26 8.61 -3.98
N HIS A 366 -4.53 8.00 -5.14
CA HIS A 366 -4.38 6.55 -5.33
C HIS A 366 -3.35 6.18 -6.40
N ASN A 367 -2.77 7.16 -7.10
CA ASN A 367 -1.78 6.98 -8.16
C ASN A 367 -2.30 6.22 -9.40
N PHE A 368 -3.62 6.28 -9.64
CA PHE A 368 -4.25 5.69 -10.82
C PHE A 368 -4.07 6.65 -11.99
N ALA A 369 -3.68 6.11 -13.14
CA ALA A 369 -3.46 6.86 -14.37
C ALA A 369 -4.54 6.48 -15.38
N PHE A 370 -5.20 7.49 -15.94
CA PHE A 370 -6.24 7.32 -16.95
C PHE A 370 -5.82 8.00 -18.23
N ASP A 371 -5.82 7.27 -19.34
CA ASP A 371 -5.57 7.83 -20.66
C ASP A 371 -6.69 8.81 -21.03
N LEU A 372 -6.33 10.04 -21.43
CA LEU A 372 -7.31 11.08 -21.76
C LEU A 372 -8.08 10.78 -23.04
N ALA A 373 -7.50 10.06 -24.00
CA ALA A 373 -8.15 9.78 -25.27
C ALA A 373 -9.24 8.71 -25.15
N THR A 374 -9.03 7.72 -24.29
CA THR A 374 -9.89 6.53 -24.14
C THR A 374 -10.62 6.47 -22.80
N GLY A 375 -10.15 7.20 -21.80
CA GLY A 375 -10.59 7.11 -20.41
C GLY A 375 -10.14 5.82 -19.69
N ALA A 376 -9.41 4.92 -20.35
CA ALA A 376 -9.00 3.65 -19.76
C ALA A 376 -7.98 3.87 -18.65
N CYS A 377 -8.11 3.14 -17.54
CA CYS A 377 -7.05 3.09 -16.54
C CYS A 377 -5.90 2.24 -17.08
N VAL A 378 -4.68 2.80 -17.09
CA VAL A 378 -3.52 2.17 -17.76
C VAL A 378 -2.64 1.36 -16.81
N ASN A 379 -2.89 1.42 -15.49
CA ASN A 379 -2.05 0.79 -14.48
C ASN A 379 -2.81 -0.03 -13.42
N ALA A 380 -4.13 -0.15 -13.54
CA ALA A 380 -4.97 -0.96 -12.66
C ALA A 380 -6.31 -1.28 -13.36
N ARG A 381 -7.04 -2.27 -12.83
CA ARG A 381 -8.43 -2.52 -13.23
C ARG A 381 -9.35 -1.55 -12.49
N ALA A 382 -9.92 -0.59 -13.22
CA ALA A 382 -10.87 0.38 -12.71
C ALA A 382 -11.95 0.69 -13.75
N ALA A 383 -13.07 1.26 -13.30
CA ALA A 383 -14.06 1.81 -14.22
C ALA A 383 -13.44 2.91 -15.10
N ASN A 384 -13.93 3.03 -16.33
CA ASN A 384 -13.44 4.00 -17.30
C ASN A 384 -13.72 5.42 -16.81
N LEU A 385 -12.77 6.35 -17.01
CA LEU A 385 -12.92 7.76 -16.66
C LEU A 385 -14.02 8.46 -17.47
N THR A 386 -14.51 7.87 -18.56
CA THR A 386 -15.47 8.47 -19.50
C THR A 386 -15.01 9.81 -20.07
N SER A 387 -13.69 9.91 -20.34
CA SER A 387 -13.06 11.09 -20.91
C SER A 387 -13.58 11.35 -22.33
N ARG A 388 -13.84 12.62 -22.66
CA ARG A 388 -14.31 13.05 -23.97
C ARG A 388 -13.49 14.23 -24.44
N ARG A 389 -12.88 14.13 -25.62
CA ARG A 389 -12.26 15.31 -26.24
C ARG A 389 -13.33 16.27 -26.72
N VAL A 390 -13.24 17.54 -26.31
CA VAL A 390 -14.21 18.59 -26.65
C VAL A 390 -13.65 19.65 -27.60
N SER A 391 -12.32 19.75 -27.74
CA SER A 391 -11.64 20.50 -28.81
C SER A 391 -10.21 20.01 -29.07
#